data_AF-A0A4Q2K379-F1
#
_entry.id   AF-A0A4Q2K379-F1
#
_cell.length_a   1.000
_cell.length_b   1.000
_cell.length_c   1.000
_cell.angle_alpha   90.00
_cell.angle_beta   90.00
_cell.angle_gamma   90.00
#
_symmetry.space_group_name_H-M   'P 1'
#
loop_
_entity.id
_entity.type
_entity.pdbx_description
1 polymer ?
#
loop_
_entity_poly.entity_id
_entity_poly.type
_entity_poly.pdbx_seq_one_letter_code
_entity_poly.pdbx_strand_id
1 'polypeptide(L)' 'MSEVEKIRSELSGNTNFDEDHEGELFERIAQIEEQERTGDLIPGLNRTDNILIAAMFIVLGILPVVWYAVMYF' A
#
# COMPACT_ATOMS: atom_id res chain seq x y z
N MET A 1 4.13 -26.42 2.40
CA MET A 1 3.76 -26.15 1.00
C MET A 1 4.01 -24.68 0.74
N SER A 2 4.63 -24.36 -0.39
CA SER A 2 4.84 -22.97 -0.83
C SER A 2 3.51 -22.37 -1.31
N GLU A 3 3.24 -21.08 -1.08
CA GLU A 3 2.04 -20.40 -1.59
C GLU A 3 1.96 -20.48 -3.13
N VAL A 4 3.12 -20.40 -3.81
CA VAL A 4 3.23 -20.62 -5.27
C VAL A 4 2.69 -21.99 -5.68
N GLU A 5 2.93 -23.01 -4.87
CA GLU A 5 2.54 -24.40 -5.16
C GLU A 5 1.03 -24.60 -4.97
N LYS A 6 0.43 -23.85 -4.05
CA LYS A 6 -1.01 -23.82 -3.81
C LYS A 6 -1.74 -23.09 -4.96
N ILE A 7 -1.28 -21.89 -5.31
CA ILE A 7 -1.79 -21.09 -6.44
C ILE A 7 -1.67 -21.89 -7.75
N ARG A 8 -0.53 -22.54 -7.98
CA ARG A 8 -0.33 -23.41 -9.13
C ARG A 8 -1.34 -24.56 -9.17
N SER A 9 -1.64 -25.20 -8.03
CA SER A 9 -2.65 -26.27 -8.01
C SER A 9 -4.08 -25.77 -8.26
N GLU A 10 -4.38 -24.52 -7.89
CA GLU A 10 -5.72 -23.93 -8.02
C GLU A 10 -5.99 -23.38 -9.43
N LEU A 11 -4.96 -22.86 -10.11
CA LEU A 11 -5.11 -22.13 -11.37
C LEU A 11 -4.53 -22.85 -12.60
N SER A 12 -3.62 -23.81 -12.44
CA SER A 12 -2.97 -24.49 -13.56
C SER A 12 -3.98 -25.17 -14.50
N GLY A 13 -3.88 -24.85 -15.79
CA GLY A 13 -4.75 -25.43 -16.82
C GLY A 13 -6.15 -24.82 -16.88
N ASN A 14 -6.44 -23.83 -16.04
CA ASN A 14 -7.70 -23.06 -16.07
C ASN A 14 -7.48 -21.59 -16.47
N THR A 15 -6.22 -21.21 -16.71
CA THR A 15 -5.91 -19.93 -17.33
C THR A 15 -5.68 -20.13 -18.83
N ASN A 16 -6.20 -19.23 -19.66
CA ASN A 16 -6.02 -19.30 -21.12
C ASN A 16 -4.61 -18.86 -21.57
N PHE A 17 -3.58 -19.10 -20.74
CA PHE A 17 -2.21 -18.68 -20.98
C PHE A 17 -1.31 -19.89 -21.26
N ASP A 18 -0.25 -19.65 -22.02
CA ASP A 18 0.80 -20.65 -22.24
C ASP A 18 1.55 -20.93 -20.92
N GLU A 19 2.09 -22.14 -20.78
CA GLU A 19 2.70 -22.68 -19.55
C GLU A 19 3.78 -21.74 -18.93
N ASP A 20 4.56 -21.06 -19.77
CA ASP A 20 5.57 -20.08 -19.34
C ASP A 20 4.95 -18.80 -18.75
N HIS A 21 3.82 -18.35 -19.30
CA HIS A 21 3.10 -17.17 -18.81
C HIS A 21 2.26 -17.49 -17.56
N GLU A 22 1.77 -18.73 -17.44
CA GLU A 22 1.13 -19.22 -16.20
C GLU A 22 2.10 -19.17 -15.01
N GLY A 23 3.35 -19.60 -15.22
CA GLY A 23 4.38 -19.57 -14.18
C GLY A 23 4.63 -18.16 -13.63
N GLU A 24 4.77 -17.17 -14.52
CA GLU A 24 4.98 -15.77 -14.12
C GLU A 24 3.77 -15.18 -13.38
N LEU A 25 2.54 -15.56 -13.78
CA LEU A 25 1.32 -15.15 -13.09
C LEU A 25 1.27 -15.71 -11.66
N PHE A 26 1.61 -16.98 -11.46
CA PHE A 26 1.61 -17.58 -10.12
C PHE A 26 2.66 -16.95 -9.20
N GLU A 27 3.83 -16.61 -9.74
CA GLU A 27 4.87 -15.92 -8.98
C GLU A 27 4.42 -14.52 -8.55
N ARG A 28 3.78 -13.76 -9.45
CA ARG A 28 3.22 -12.44 -9.13
C ARG A 28 2.09 -12.50 -8.11
N ILE A 29 1.19 -13.49 -8.22
CA ILE A 29 0.10 -13.68 -7.25
C ILE A 29 0.67 -14.05 -5.88
N ALA A 30 1.67 -14.92 -5.81
CA ALA A 30 2.32 -15.28 -4.55
C ALA A 30 3.00 -14.07 -3.87
N GLN A 31 3.65 -13.20 -4.65
CA GLN A 31 4.23 -11.96 -4.12
C GLN A 31 3.16 -11.01 -3.57
N ILE A 32 2.00 -10.91 -4.23
CA ILE A 32 0.86 -10.12 -3.76
C ILE A 32 0.30 -10.73 -2.46
N GLU A 33 0.04 -12.03 -2.40
CA GLU A 33 -0.47 -12.67 -1.18
C GLU A 33 0.50 -12.54 0.01
N GLU A 34 1.81 -12.61 -0.24
CA GLU A 34 2.82 -12.38 0.79
C GLU A 34 2.80 -10.93 1.28
N GLN A 35 2.72 -9.96 0.36
CA GLN A 35 2.58 -8.54 0.70
C GLN A 35 1.26 -8.23 1.43
N GLU A 36 0.18 -8.94 1.14
CA GLU A 36 -1.09 -8.81 1.88
C GLU A 36 -0.96 -9.38 3.29
N ARG A 37 -0.32 -10.55 3.45
CA ARG A 37 -0.08 -11.18 4.75
C ARG A 37 0.83 -10.33 5.64
N THR A 38 1.83 -9.64 5.06
CA THR A 38 2.72 -8.75 5.82
C THR A 38 2.12 -7.35 6.03
N GLY A 39 0.99 -7.04 5.40
CA GLY A 39 0.35 -5.73 5.47
C GLY A 39 1.07 -4.64 4.66
N ASP A 40 1.99 -5.02 3.77
CA ASP A 40 2.73 -4.12 2.88
C ASP A 40 2.00 -3.87 1.55
N LEU A 41 0.92 -4.60 1.26
CA LEU A 41 0.16 -4.46 0.01
C LEU A 41 -0.36 -3.03 -0.23
N ILE A 42 -0.75 -2.36 0.84
CA ILE A 42 -1.07 -0.94 0.86
C ILE A 42 -0.01 -0.29 1.75
N PRO A 43 0.96 0.47 1.19
CA PRO A 43 1.98 1.09 2.01
C PRO A 43 1.30 2.00 3.03
N GLY A 44 1.41 1.61 4.30
CA GLY A 44 0.92 2.43 5.41
C GLY A 44 1.57 3.80 5.38
N LEU A 45 0.92 4.79 5.99
CA LEU A 45 1.41 6.16 6.02
C LEU A 45 2.83 6.19 6.58
N ASN A 46 3.80 6.60 5.75
CA ASN A 46 5.19 6.54 6.15
C ASN A 46 5.47 7.66 7.18
N ARG A 47 6.64 7.61 7.82
CA ARG A 47 7.03 8.62 8.83
C ARG A 47 7.04 10.04 8.25
N THR A 48 7.48 10.20 7.01
CA THR A 48 7.50 11.47 6.28
C THR A 48 6.08 11.97 6.00
N ASP A 49 5.16 11.10 5.61
CA ASP A 49 3.76 11.44 5.35
C ASP A 49 3.10 11.96 6.63
N ASN A 50 3.38 11.33 7.77
CA ASN A 50 2.90 11.79 9.08
C ASN A 50 3.45 13.17 9.45
N ILE A 51 4.73 13.44 9.16
CA ILE A 51 5.34 14.76 9.37
C ILE A 51 4.70 15.81 8.48
N LEU A 52 4.44 15.48 7.21
CA LEU A 52 3.78 16.38 6.26
C LEU A 52 2.35 16.73 6.70
N ILE A 53 1.58 15.74 7.17
CA ILE A 53 0.23 15.97 7.71
C ILE A 53 0.29 16.90 8.93
N ALA A 54 1.23 16.67 9.85
CA ALA A 54 1.39 17.53 11.03
C ALA A 54 1.75 18.98 10.63
N ALA A 55 2.67 19.15 9.68
CA ALA A 55 3.04 20.46 9.15
C ALA A 55 1.85 21.18 8.51
N MET A 56 1.03 20.46 7.72
CA MET A 56 -0.18 21.03 7.12
C MET A 56 -1.18 21.50 8.19
N PHE A 57 -1.38 20.73 9.26
CA PHE A 57 -2.24 21.13 10.37
C PHE A 57 -1.76 22.41 11.05
N ILE A 58 -0.46 22.57 11.23
CA ILE A 58 0.12 23.77 11.83
C ILE A 58 -0.08 24.97 10.89
N VAL A 59 0.23 24.83 9.61
CA VAL A 59 0.18 25.93 8.62
C VAL A 59 -1.24 26.37 8.31
N LEU A 60 -2.19 25.43 8.19
CA LEU A 60 -3.56 25.72 7.79
C LEU A 60 -4.52 25.88 8.98
N GLY A 61 -4.22 25.28 10.13
CA GLY A 61 -5.07 25.34 11.32
C GLY A 61 -4.58 26.36 12.32
N ILE A 62 -3.34 26.18 12.81
CA ILE A 62 -2.84 26.95 13.97
C ILE A 62 -2.41 28.36 13.55
N LEU A 63 -1.61 28.46 12.49
CA LEU A 63 -1.05 29.74 12.02
C LEU A 63 -2.11 30.80 11.71
N PRO A 64 -3.21 30.50 10.99
CA PRO A 64 -4.25 31.48 10.70
C PRO A 64 -5.01 31.93 11.94
N VAL A 65 -5.25 31.02 12.89
CA VAL A 65 -5.93 31.33 14.16
C VAL A 65 -5.07 32.26 15.02
N VAL A 66 -3.77 31.97 15.15
CA VAL A 66 -2.84 32.83 15.88
C VAL A 66 -2.70 34.19 15.20
N TRP A 67 -2.57 34.23 13.87
CA TRP A 67 -2.53 35.47 13.10
C TRP A 67 -3.77 36.32 13.35
N TYR A 68 -4.95 35.72 13.25
CA TYR A 68 -6.22 36.39 13.52
C TYR A 68 -6.27 36.92 14.96
N ALA A 69 -5.88 36.11 15.94
CA ALA A 69 -5.84 36.54 17.33
C ALA A 69 -4.93 37.76 17.54
N VAL A 70 -3.71 37.76 16.96
CA VAL A 70 -2.77 38.89 17.10
C VAL A 70 -3.26 40.15 16.39
N MET A 71 -3.93 40.03 15.25
CA MET A 71 -4.39 41.18 14.47
C MET A 71 -5.66 41.83 15.04
N TYR A 72 -6.49 41.06 15.74
CA TYR A 72 -7.85 41.48 16.11
C TYR A 72 -8.16 41.45 17.62
N PHE A 73 -7.25 40.98 18.47
CA PHE A 73 -7.29 41.09 19.93
C PHE A 73 -6.06 41.83 20.47
#